data_AF-A0A3B8N9S9-F1
#
_entry.id   AF-A0A3B8N9S9-F1
#
_cell.length_a   1.000
_cell.length_b   1.000
_cell.length_c   1.000
_cell.angle_alpha   90.00
_cell.angle_beta   90.00
_cell.angle_gamma   90.00
#
_symmetry.space_group_name_H-M   'P 1'
#
loop_
_entity.id
_entity.type
_entity.pdbx_description
1 polymer ?
#
loop_
_entity_poly.entity_id
_entity_poly.type
_entity_poly.pdbx_seq_one_letter_code
_entity_poly.pdbx_strand_id
1 'polypeptide(L)'
;MKTFGKALIITVVLALVAGLSFAFDMVIGETGISLNGERQHLRTQETNLGNLITDMIRYYTGADIAVYNGGGIRASADLGELTLENAMEIMAFNNEVVVLKMSGAQIIAMLEHGVSSFPEVSGKFLQVSGIRFFFDPSMPPGERIWMAFVGNDPLMPGKMYTVATNEFLAAGGDAYTMLETAEVIATADRTDQEMLIAYIQEFSPLFPMVEGRIVVW
;
A
#
# COMPACT_ATOMS: atom_id res chain seq x y z
N MET A 1 30.14 39.50 -21.00
CA MET A 1 29.81 39.18 -19.59
C MET A 1 28.49 38.41 -19.38
N LYS A 2 27.76 37.96 -20.42
CA LYS A 2 26.50 37.18 -20.29
C LYS A 2 26.64 35.65 -20.49
N THR A 3 27.81 35.17 -20.89
CA THR A 3 28.05 33.76 -21.27
C THR A 3 28.55 32.88 -20.13
N PHE A 4 29.26 33.44 -19.14
CA PHE A 4 29.79 32.68 -17.99
C PHE A 4 28.70 32.14 -17.05
N GLY A 5 27.64 32.90 -16.82
CA GLY A 5 26.53 32.47 -15.94
C GLY A 5 25.74 31.29 -16.50
N LYS A 6 25.54 31.21 -17.83
CA LYS A 6 24.83 30.09 -18.46
C LYS A 6 25.63 28.80 -18.40
N ALA A 7 26.96 28.85 -18.61
CA ALA A 7 27.81 27.67 -18.54
C ALA A 7 27.87 27.08 -17.12
N LEU A 8 28.00 27.93 -16.09
CA LEU A 8 28.01 27.48 -14.69
C LEU A 8 26.66 26.87 -14.27
N ILE A 9 25.54 27.49 -14.67
CA ILE A 9 24.19 26.94 -14.42
C ILE A 9 24.03 25.58 -15.10
N ILE A 10 24.45 25.44 -16.36
CA ILE A 10 24.37 24.16 -17.08
C ILE A 10 25.21 23.08 -16.39
N THR A 11 26.44 23.39 -15.97
CA THR A 11 27.30 22.42 -15.27
C THR A 11 26.72 22.00 -13.93
N VAL A 12 26.18 22.93 -13.14
CA VAL A 12 25.52 22.61 -11.86
C VAL A 12 24.29 21.75 -12.08
N VAL A 13 23.45 22.09 -13.07
CA VAL A 13 22.27 21.30 -13.43
C VAL A 13 22.69 19.90 -13.88
N LEU A 14 23.70 19.75 -14.73
CA LEU A 14 24.20 18.45 -15.17
C LEU A 14 24.76 17.62 -14.02
N ALA A 15 25.51 18.23 -13.09
CA ALA A 15 26.05 17.54 -11.92
C ALA A 15 24.94 17.08 -10.96
N LEU A 16 23.90 17.91 -10.75
CA LEU A 16 22.72 17.54 -9.97
C LEU A 16 21.94 16.41 -10.64
N VAL A 17 21.72 16.49 -11.96
CA VAL A 17 21.03 15.42 -12.72
C VAL A 17 21.83 14.12 -12.66
N ALA A 18 23.16 14.17 -12.83
CA ALA A 18 24.01 12.98 -12.74
C ALA A 18 24.02 12.38 -11.34
N GLY A 19 24.11 13.21 -10.29
CA GLY A 19 24.04 12.75 -8.90
C GLY A 19 22.68 12.15 -8.54
N LEU A 20 21.59 12.73 -9.06
CA LEU A 20 20.24 12.22 -8.87
C LEU A 20 20.04 10.88 -9.62
N SER A 21 20.53 10.77 -10.85
CA SER A 21 20.50 9.52 -11.63
C SER A 21 21.26 8.41 -10.92
N PHE A 22 22.44 8.72 -10.37
CA PHE A 22 23.22 7.76 -9.58
C PHE A 22 22.50 7.31 -8.30
N ALA A 23 21.75 8.20 -7.65
CA ALA A 23 20.96 7.83 -6.48
C ALA A 23 19.80 6.89 -6.84
N PHE A 24 19.15 7.10 -7.99
CA PHE A 24 18.06 6.25 -8.47
C PHE A 24 18.51 4.83 -8.80
N ASP A 25 19.69 4.67 -9.42
CA ASP A 25 20.27 3.37 -9.79
C ASP A 25 20.84 2.60 -8.57
N MET A 26 20.79 3.17 -7.37
CA MET A 26 21.31 2.51 -6.17
C MET A 26 20.48 1.28 -5.84
N VAL A 27 21.10 0.11 -5.92
CA VAL A 27 20.51 -1.16 -5.45
C VAL A 27 20.31 -1.09 -3.94
N ILE A 28 19.08 -1.32 -3.50
CA ILE A 28 18.67 -1.33 -2.08
C ILE A 28 18.33 -2.74 -1.57
N GLY A 29 18.26 -3.73 -2.46
CA GLY A 29 18.06 -5.13 -2.13
C GLY A 29 17.67 -5.93 -3.36
N GLU A 30 17.09 -7.11 -3.15
CA GLU A 30 16.67 -8.00 -4.22
C GLU A 30 15.30 -8.62 -3.92
N THR A 31 14.60 -9.05 -4.96
CA THR A 31 13.42 -9.92 -4.87
C THR A 31 13.66 -11.19 -5.66
N GLY A 32 13.29 -12.34 -5.09
CA GLY A 32 13.35 -13.65 -5.74
C GLY A 32 12.09 -14.00 -6.53
N ILE A 33 11.16 -13.06 -6.68
CA ILE A 33 9.95 -13.16 -7.51
C ILE A 33 9.57 -11.78 -8.08
N SER A 34 9.00 -11.73 -9.29
CA SER A 34 8.44 -10.46 -9.81
C SER A 34 7.31 -9.93 -8.92
N LEU A 35 7.33 -8.64 -8.62
CA LEU A 35 6.35 -7.95 -7.79
C LEU A 35 5.24 -7.37 -8.68
N ASN A 36 4.04 -7.96 -8.60
CA ASN A 36 2.90 -7.59 -9.44
C ASN A 36 2.21 -6.32 -8.93
N GLY A 37 2.61 -5.19 -9.51
CA GLY A 37 2.01 -3.87 -9.30
C GLY A 37 1.15 -3.40 -10.47
N GLU A 38 0.65 -4.32 -11.30
CA GLU A 38 -0.18 -3.97 -12.44
C GLU A 38 -1.47 -3.29 -12.00
N ARG A 39 -1.79 -2.15 -12.61
CA ARG A 39 -2.98 -1.36 -12.29
C ARG A 39 -4.26 -2.20 -12.30
N GLN A 40 -4.40 -3.10 -13.26
CA GLN A 40 -5.58 -3.96 -13.37
C GLN A 40 -5.68 -4.94 -12.21
N HIS A 41 -4.57 -5.54 -11.79
CA HIS A 41 -4.55 -6.53 -10.73
C HIS A 41 -4.72 -5.89 -9.35
N LEU A 42 -3.94 -4.87 -9.00
CA LEU A 42 -4.01 -4.16 -7.71
C LEU A 42 -5.40 -3.63 -7.36
N ARG A 43 -6.23 -3.42 -8.38
CA ARG A 43 -7.55 -2.80 -8.29
C ARG A 43 -8.72 -3.76 -8.44
N THR A 44 -8.44 -5.05 -8.59
CA THR A 44 -9.48 -6.09 -8.78
C THR A 44 -9.19 -7.39 -8.04
N GLN A 45 -7.95 -7.63 -7.60
CA GLN A 45 -7.55 -8.87 -6.94
C GLN A 45 -6.37 -8.65 -5.99
N GLU A 46 -6.10 -9.66 -5.16
CA GLU A 46 -4.88 -9.74 -4.36
C GLU A 46 -3.64 -9.82 -5.27
N THR A 47 -2.58 -9.10 -4.91
CA THR A 47 -1.27 -9.22 -5.53
C THR A 47 -0.18 -9.44 -4.49
N ASN A 48 0.92 -10.07 -4.89
CA ASN A 48 2.06 -10.26 -4.00
C ASN A 48 2.71 -8.93 -3.59
N LEU A 49 2.75 -7.92 -4.46
CA LEU A 49 3.22 -6.59 -4.08
C LEU A 49 2.27 -5.90 -3.09
N GLY A 50 0.95 -6.05 -3.26
CA GLY A 50 -0.04 -5.58 -2.29
C GLY A 50 0.15 -6.22 -0.92
N ASN A 51 0.43 -7.52 -0.89
CA ASN A 51 0.75 -8.26 0.33
C ASN A 51 2.04 -7.76 0.98
N LEU A 52 3.12 -7.60 0.21
CA LEU A 52 4.39 -7.06 0.71
C LEU A 52 4.21 -5.70 1.39
N ILE A 53 3.52 -4.76 0.71
CA ILE A 53 3.33 -3.40 1.21
C ILE A 53 2.49 -3.39 2.49
N THR A 54 1.41 -4.17 2.52
CA THR A 54 0.56 -4.23 3.72
C THR A 54 1.22 -5.00 4.86
N ASP A 55 2.03 -6.03 4.58
CA ASP A 55 2.83 -6.73 5.60
C ASP A 55 3.90 -5.82 6.20
N MET A 56 4.59 -5.03 5.37
CA MET A 56 5.54 -4.01 5.81
C MET A 56 4.86 -2.98 6.72
N ILE A 57 3.74 -2.41 6.29
CA ILE A 57 2.99 -1.43 7.11
C ILE A 57 2.60 -2.08 8.45
N ARG A 58 2.10 -3.31 8.43
CA ARG A 58 1.73 -4.03 9.64
C ARG A 58 2.94 -4.34 10.54
N TYR A 59 4.09 -4.67 9.97
CA TYR A 59 5.34 -4.91 10.68
C TYR A 59 5.81 -3.66 11.44
N TYR A 60 5.91 -2.52 10.77
CA TYR A 60 6.39 -1.28 11.40
C TYR A 60 5.40 -0.66 12.39
N THR A 61 4.10 -0.81 12.16
CA THR A 61 3.07 -0.22 13.03
C THR A 61 2.64 -1.13 14.18
N GLY A 62 2.81 -2.45 14.03
CA GLY A 62 2.30 -3.43 14.98
C GLY A 62 0.77 -3.54 15.02
N ALA A 63 0.06 -2.97 14.05
CA ALA A 63 -1.40 -2.99 13.99
C ALA A 63 -1.96 -4.41 13.77
N ASP A 64 -3.20 -4.64 14.18
CA ASP A 64 -3.89 -5.91 13.94
C ASP A 64 -4.07 -6.15 12.44
N ILE A 65 -4.42 -5.09 11.71
CA ILE A 65 -4.75 -5.08 10.28
C ILE A 65 -3.96 -3.96 9.62
N ALA A 66 -3.48 -4.19 8.39
CA ALA A 66 -3.03 -3.12 7.50
C ALA A 66 -3.81 -3.18 6.19
N VAL A 67 -4.18 -2.02 5.66
CA VAL A 67 -4.84 -1.88 4.35
C VAL A 67 -4.15 -0.80 3.54
N TYR A 68 -4.21 -0.94 2.22
CA TYR A 68 -3.71 0.07 1.29
C TYR A 68 -4.50 0.02 0.00
N ASN A 69 -4.93 1.16 -0.54
CA ASN A 69 -5.69 1.21 -1.77
C ASN A 69 -4.80 0.92 -2.98
N GLY A 70 -5.26 0.08 -3.91
CA GLY A 70 -4.54 -0.25 -5.15
C GLY A 70 -4.30 0.96 -6.06
N GLY A 71 -4.97 2.08 -5.81
CA GLY A 71 -4.70 3.38 -6.40
C GLY A 71 -3.35 3.98 -5.98
N GLY A 72 -2.91 3.71 -4.75
CA GLY A 72 -1.68 4.23 -4.16
C GLY A 72 -0.41 3.50 -4.60
N ILE A 73 -0.52 2.23 -5.01
CA ILE A 73 0.61 1.43 -5.52
C ILE A 73 0.71 1.66 -7.04
N ARG A 74 1.88 2.08 -7.53
CA ARG A 74 1.97 2.69 -8.88
C ARG A 74 2.82 1.95 -9.90
N ALA A 75 3.68 1.03 -9.48
CA ALA A 75 4.59 0.31 -10.37
C ALA A 75 4.75 -1.15 -9.96
N SER A 76 5.13 -1.97 -10.92
CA SER A 76 5.65 -3.34 -10.72
C SER A 76 7.17 -3.29 -10.52
N ALA A 77 7.76 -4.39 -10.06
CA ALA A 77 9.21 -4.57 -10.12
C ALA A 77 9.54 -5.99 -10.59
N ASP A 78 10.57 -6.11 -11.41
CA ASP A 78 11.01 -7.39 -11.95
C ASP A 78 11.75 -8.22 -10.89
N LEU A 79 11.89 -9.52 -11.17
CA LEU A 79 12.76 -10.41 -10.41
C LEU A 79 14.22 -9.90 -10.46
N GLY A 80 14.91 -9.91 -9.33
CA GLY A 80 16.32 -9.52 -9.22
C GLY A 80 16.54 -8.29 -8.35
N GLU A 81 17.46 -7.43 -8.77
CA GLU A 81 17.82 -6.22 -8.04
C GLU A 81 16.64 -5.24 -7.95
N LEU A 82 16.44 -4.70 -6.75
CA LEU A 82 15.52 -3.61 -6.48
C LEU A 82 16.35 -2.35 -6.21
N THR A 83 16.06 -1.29 -6.96
CA THR A 83 16.72 0.01 -6.84
C THR A 83 15.90 1.00 -6.03
N LEU A 84 16.53 2.12 -5.65
CA LEU A 84 15.82 3.25 -5.06
C LEU A 84 14.72 3.77 -5.99
N GLU A 85 14.97 3.82 -7.30
CA GLU A 85 13.94 4.16 -8.29
C GLU A 85 12.72 3.25 -8.19
N ASN A 86 12.91 1.92 -8.08
CA ASN A 86 11.77 1.01 -7.93
C ASN A 86 10.93 1.36 -6.69
N ALA A 87 11.55 1.62 -5.53
CA ALA A 87 10.80 1.99 -4.32
C ALA A 87 10.05 3.32 -4.49
N MET A 88 10.68 4.31 -5.13
CA MET A 88 10.08 5.61 -5.40
C MET A 88 8.94 5.53 -6.41
N GLU A 89 9.05 4.69 -7.44
CA GLU A 89 7.99 4.46 -8.40
C GLU A 89 6.82 3.70 -7.76
N ILE A 90 7.08 2.63 -6.99
CA ILE A 90 6.03 1.85 -6.31
C ILE A 90 5.21 2.73 -5.38
N MET A 91 5.87 3.54 -4.52
CA MET A 91 5.27 4.40 -3.50
C MET A 91 5.47 5.88 -3.83
N ALA A 92 4.99 6.32 -5.01
CA ALA A 92 5.27 7.65 -5.56
C ALA A 92 4.70 8.84 -4.76
N PHE A 93 3.78 8.59 -3.83
CA PHE A 93 3.12 9.65 -3.06
C PHE A 93 3.79 9.95 -1.73
N ASN A 94 4.63 9.04 -1.22
CA ASN A 94 5.38 9.23 0.03
C ASN A 94 4.46 9.61 1.20
N ASN A 95 3.37 8.88 1.39
CA ASN A 95 2.35 9.22 2.38
C ASN A 95 2.84 8.92 3.80
N GLU A 96 2.34 9.68 4.77
CA GLU A 96 2.37 9.24 6.16
C GLU A 96 1.51 7.97 6.36
N VAL A 97 1.95 7.11 7.28
CA VAL A 97 1.21 5.93 7.70
C VAL A 97 0.60 6.20 9.08
N VAL A 98 -0.72 6.03 9.19
CA VAL A 98 -1.47 6.25 10.43
C VAL A 98 -2.11 4.95 10.91
N VAL A 99 -2.29 4.83 12.23
CA VAL A 99 -3.00 3.73 12.88
C VAL A 99 -4.30 4.25 13.45
N LEU A 100 -5.41 3.68 12.96
CA LEU A 100 -6.77 3.98 13.35
C LEU A 100 -7.27 2.94 14.34
N LYS A 101 -8.08 3.36 15.30
CA LYS A 101 -8.85 2.47 16.16
C LYS A 101 -10.27 2.34 15.61
N MET A 102 -10.62 1.13 15.17
CA MET A 102 -11.87 0.88 14.46
C MET A 102 -12.65 -0.29 15.06
N SER A 103 -13.97 -0.17 15.09
CA SER A 103 -14.86 -1.29 15.39
C SER A 103 -14.90 -2.27 14.21
N GLY A 104 -15.21 -3.54 14.48
CA GLY A 104 -15.43 -4.51 13.41
C GLY A 104 -16.51 -4.09 12.42
N ALA A 105 -17.54 -3.37 12.87
CA ALA A 105 -18.57 -2.80 11.99
C ALA A 105 -18.01 -1.76 11.01
N GLN A 106 -17.13 -0.87 11.46
CA GLN A 106 -16.45 0.08 10.59
C GLN A 106 -15.50 -0.62 9.61
N ILE A 107 -14.83 -1.70 10.04
CA ILE A 107 -13.98 -2.51 9.17
C ILE A 107 -14.82 -3.19 8.07
N ILE A 108 -15.99 -3.75 8.39
CA ILE A 108 -16.91 -4.29 7.38
C ILE A 108 -17.32 -3.19 6.38
N ALA A 109 -17.72 -2.01 6.87
CA ALA A 109 -18.11 -0.90 5.99
C ALA A 109 -16.95 -0.44 5.07
N MET A 110 -15.72 -0.44 5.57
CA MET A 110 -14.50 -0.17 4.79
C MET A 110 -14.30 -1.23 3.70
N LEU A 111 -14.40 -2.51 4.03
CA LEU A 111 -14.24 -3.61 3.06
C LEU A 111 -15.34 -3.58 1.98
N GLU A 112 -16.60 -3.38 2.38
CA GLU A 112 -17.74 -3.21 1.47
C GLU A 112 -17.50 -2.08 0.47
N HIS A 113 -17.02 -0.93 0.97
CA HIS A 113 -16.68 0.20 0.11
C HIS A 113 -15.56 -0.15 -0.87
N GLY A 114 -14.51 -0.84 -0.42
CA GLY A 114 -13.39 -1.25 -1.26
C GLY A 114 -13.80 -2.14 -2.44
N VAL A 115 -14.74 -3.07 -2.22
CA VAL A 115 -15.23 -3.99 -3.25
C VAL A 115 -16.45 -3.48 -4.02
N SER A 116 -17.05 -2.35 -3.63
CA SER A 116 -18.32 -1.86 -4.19
C SER A 116 -18.31 -1.55 -5.70
N SER A 117 -17.14 -1.27 -6.28
CA SER A 117 -16.99 -1.05 -7.74
C SER A 117 -16.56 -2.30 -8.50
N PHE A 118 -16.22 -3.40 -7.83
CA PHE A 118 -15.80 -4.62 -8.52
C PHE A 118 -16.89 -5.08 -9.53
N PRO A 119 -16.53 -5.49 -10.77
CA PRO A 119 -15.17 -5.74 -11.29
C PRO A 119 -14.49 -4.53 -11.98
N GLU A 120 -14.97 -3.30 -11.82
CA GLU A 120 -14.31 -2.12 -12.37
C GLU A 120 -12.92 -1.92 -11.77
N VAL A 121 -11.98 -1.42 -12.58
CA VAL A 121 -10.58 -1.16 -12.20
C VAL A 121 -10.47 0.13 -11.37
N SER A 122 -11.05 0.10 -10.17
CA SER A 122 -11.17 1.24 -9.26
C SER A 122 -9.99 1.34 -8.30
N GLY A 123 -9.46 2.56 -8.11
CA GLY A 123 -8.33 2.79 -7.20
C GLY A 123 -8.62 2.41 -5.75
N LYS A 124 -9.90 2.45 -5.34
CA LYS A 124 -10.31 2.21 -3.96
C LYS A 124 -10.17 0.77 -3.47
N PHE A 125 -10.02 -0.22 -4.36
CA PHE A 125 -9.88 -1.62 -3.95
C PHE A 125 -8.68 -1.80 -3.02
N LEU A 126 -8.87 -2.49 -1.89
CA LEU A 126 -7.83 -2.61 -0.86
C LEU A 126 -6.99 -3.87 -1.05
N GLN A 127 -5.67 -3.71 -0.98
CA GLN A 127 -4.75 -4.77 -0.59
C GLN A 127 -4.70 -4.84 0.94
N VAL A 128 -4.44 -6.01 1.52
CA VAL A 128 -4.63 -6.24 2.96
C VAL A 128 -3.57 -7.15 3.60
N SER A 129 -3.31 -6.93 4.89
CA SER A 129 -2.55 -7.81 5.79
C SER A 129 -3.23 -7.93 7.14
N GLY A 130 -3.09 -9.08 7.81
CA GLY A 130 -3.72 -9.38 9.10
C GLY A 130 -5.22 -9.68 9.03
N ILE A 131 -5.86 -9.43 7.89
CA ILE A 131 -7.26 -9.76 7.61
C ILE A 131 -7.37 -10.61 6.35
N ARG A 132 -8.31 -11.56 6.36
CA ARG A 132 -8.76 -12.30 5.18
C ARG A 132 -10.26 -12.14 5.03
N PHE A 133 -10.75 -11.89 3.82
CA PHE A 133 -12.18 -11.77 3.57
C PHE A 133 -12.63 -12.39 2.25
N PHE A 134 -13.90 -12.75 2.23
CA PHE A 134 -14.61 -13.38 1.13
C PHE A 134 -15.75 -12.46 0.72
N PHE A 135 -15.91 -12.20 -0.58
CA PHE A 135 -16.97 -11.34 -1.06
C PHE A 135 -17.65 -11.90 -2.33
N ASP A 136 -18.96 -11.67 -2.43
CA ASP A 136 -19.79 -12.07 -3.56
C ASP A 136 -20.15 -10.81 -4.40
N PRO A 137 -19.62 -10.66 -5.62
CA PRO A 137 -19.89 -9.50 -6.45
C PRO A 137 -21.29 -9.50 -7.07
N SER A 138 -22.04 -10.60 -7.00
CA SER A 138 -23.43 -10.68 -7.43
C SER A 138 -24.40 -9.98 -6.46
N MET A 139 -23.96 -9.77 -5.22
CA MET A 139 -24.71 -9.04 -4.20
C MET A 139 -24.64 -7.52 -4.43
N PRO A 140 -25.68 -6.76 -4.00
CA PRO A 140 -25.68 -5.30 -4.06
C PRO A 140 -24.46 -4.70 -3.33
N PRO A 141 -23.85 -3.61 -3.83
CA PRO A 141 -22.82 -2.89 -3.09
C PRO A 141 -23.27 -2.53 -1.66
N GLY A 142 -22.44 -2.82 -0.66
CA GLY A 142 -22.79 -2.68 0.75
C GLY A 142 -23.26 -3.98 1.42
N GLU A 143 -23.49 -5.04 0.63
CA GLU A 143 -23.86 -6.38 1.09
C GLU A 143 -22.99 -7.47 0.44
N ARG A 144 -21.78 -7.14 -0.02
CA ARG A 144 -20.88 -8.04 -0.75
C ARG A 144 -20.00 -8.87 0.15
N ILE A 145 -19.65 -8.40 1.34
CA ILE A 145 -18.76 -9.10 2.27
C ILE A 145 -19.53 -10.25 2.91
N TRP A 146 -19.16 -11.48 2.52
CA TRP A 146 -19.78 -12.68 3.08
C TRP A 146 -19.15 -13.06 4.42
N MET A 147 -17.82 -12.98 4.52
CA MET A 147 -17.09 -13.36 5.73
C MET A 147 -15.74 -12.66 5.81
N ALA A 148 -15.31 -12.28 7.01
CA ALA A 148 -13.99 -11.72 7.25
C ALA A 148 -13.39 -12.30 8.55
N PHE A 149 -12.07 -12.45 8.58
CA PHE A 149 -11.29 -13.00 9.68
C PHE A 149 -10.09 -12.11 9.96
N VAL A 150 -9.83 -11.81 11.23
CA VAL A 150 -8.59 -11.15 11.67
C VAL A 150 -7.70 -12.22 12.30
N GLY A 151 -6.58 -12.52 11.64
CA GLY A 151 -5.85 -13.76 11.90
C GLY A 151 -6.75 -14.99 11.68
N ASN A 152 -6.94 -15.79 12.72
CA ASN A 152 -7.79 -16.99 12.67
C ASN A 152 -9.21 -16.76 13.23
N ASP A 153 -9.47 -15.60 13.82
CA ASP A 153 -10.74 -15.31 14.48
C ASP A 153 -11.69 -14.59 13.53
N PRO A 154 -13.00 -14.93 13.53
CA PRO A 154 -13.98 -14.16 12.77
C PRO A 154 -14.00 -12.69 13.20
N LEU A 155 -14.15 -11.79 12.23
CA LEU A 155 -14.28 -10.36 12.49
C LEU A 155 -15.57 -10.08 13.25
N MET A 156 -15.45 -9.75 14.54
CA MET A 156 -16.59 -9.43 15.40
C MET A 156 -16.98 -7.95 15.30
N PRO A 157 -18.23 -7.59 14.96
CA PRO A 157 -18.65 -6.20 14.76
C PRO A 157 -18.42 -5.26 15.95
N GLY A 158 -18.60 -5.76 17.18
CA GLY A 158 -18.45 -4.97 18.41
C GLY A 158 -17.04 -4.95 19.00
N LYS A 159 -16.09 -5.71 18.44
CA LYS A 159 -14.69 -5.70 18.91
C LYS A 159 -13.95 -4.53 18.26
N MET A 160 -13.05 -3.90 19.02
CA MET A 160 -12.15 -2.88 18.49
C MET A 160 -10.86 -3.52 17.99
N TYR A 161 -10.34 -2.98 16.90
CA TYR A 161 -9.10 -3.39 16.26
C TYR A 161 -8.28 -2.14 15.92
N THR A 162 -6.99 -2.35 15.72
CA THR A 162 -6.08 -1.36 15.17
C THR A 162 -5.88 -1.60 13.68
N VAL A 163 -6.05 -0.56 12.87
CA VAL A 163 -5.98 -0.60 11.41
C VAL A 163 -4.97 0.43 10.92
N ALA A 164 -3.87 -0.04 10.34
CA ALA A 164 -2.87 0.83 9.72
C ALA A 164 -3.19 1.09 8.24
N THR A 165 -3.05 2.34 7.80
CA THR A 165 -3.28 2.76 6.42
C THR A 165 -2.50 4.04 6.09
N ASN A 166 -2.44 4.44 4.82
CA ASN A 166 -1.94 5.75 4.44
C ASN A 166 -2.88 6.89 4.88
N GLU A 167 -2.31 8.08 5.08
CA GLU A 167 -3.03 9.29 5.47
C GLU A 167 -4.13 9.70 4.47
N PHE A 168 -3.94 9.42 3.17
CA PHE A 168 -4.93 9.74 2.13
C PHE A 168 -6.26 9.03 2.39
N LEU A 169 -6.24 7.74 2.68
CA LEU A 169 -7.45 6.98 3.04
C LEU A 169 -8.00 7.41 4.39
N ALA A 170 -7.14 7.64 5.39
CA ALA A 170 -7.57 8.08 6.71
C ALA A 170 -8.30 9.44 6.67
N ALA A 171 -7.92 10.32 5.75
CA ALA A 171 -8.57 11.59 5.49
C ALA A 171 -9.80 11.50 4.56
N GLY A 172 -10.30 10.31 4.25
CA GLY A 172 -11.50 10.10 3.43
C GLY A 172 -11.26 10.01 1.92
N GLY A 173 -10.00 9.93 1.49
CA GLY A 173 -9.62 9.69 0.10
C GLY A 173 -10.28 8.44 -0.48
N ASP A 174 -10.45 8.40 -1.80
CA ASP A 174 -11.21 7.33 -2.49
C ASP A 174 -12.65 7.12 -1.94
N ALA A 175 -13.22 8.16 -1.32
CA ALA A 175 -14.52 8.17 -0.64
C ALA A 175 -14.63 7.23 0.56
N TYR A 176 -13.51 6.96 1.24
CA TYR A 176 -13.46 6.24 2.52
C TYR A 176 -13.92 7.11 3.72
N THR A 177 -15.07 7.78 3.59
CA THR A 177 -15.58 8.74 4.60
C THR A 177 -15.83 8.11 5.98
N MET A 178 -16.02 6.78 6.04
CA MET A 178 -16.13 6.05 7.31
C MET A 178 -14.84 6.08 8.13
N LEU A 179 -13.67 6.33 7.51
CA LEU A 179 -12.38 6.42 8.19
C LEU A 179 -12.14 7.79 8.83
N GLU A 180 -12.73 8.86 8.31
CA GLU A 180 -12.57 10.24 8.85
C GLU A 180 -13.02 10.36 10.31
N THR A 181 -13.96 9.51 10.73
CA THR A 181 -14.50 9.49 12.08
C THR A 181 -13.76 8.54 13.03
N ALA A 182 -12.81 7.76 12.52
CA ALA A 182 -12.03 6.84 13.34
C ALA A 182 -10.99 7.61 14.18
N GLU A 183 -10.76 7.15 15.40
CA GLU A 183 -9.73 7.72 16.27
C GLU A 183 -8.34 7.36 15.72
N VAL A 184 -7.54 8.37 15.35
CA VAL A 184 -6.12 8.18 15.05
C VAL A 184 -5.37 8.02 16.37
N ILE A 185 -4.80 6.84 16.59
CA ILE A 185 -4.10 6.51 17.85
C ILE A 185 -2.58 6.59 17.73
N ALA A 186 -2.05 6.56 16.50
CA ALA A 186 -0.64 6.76 16.20
C ALA A 186 -0.42 7.19 14.75
N THR A 187 0.69 7.88 14.51
CA THR A 187 1.28 8.11 13.19
C THR A 187 2.69 7.52 13.24
N ALA A 188 3.09 6.81 12.18
CA ALA A 188 4.42 6.22 12.10
C ALA A 188 5.51 7.30 11.98
N ASP A 189 6.73 6.95 12.34
CA ASP A 189 7.90 7.84 12.29
C ASP A 189 8.55 7.94 10.90
N ARG A 190 8.02 7.19 9.93
CA ARG A 190 8.49 7.10 8.55
C ARG A 190 7.31 7.17 7.59
N THR A 191 7.57 7.65 6.38
CA THR A 191 6.60 7.52 5.28
C THR A 191 6.55 6.09 4.76
N ASP A 192 5.51 5.78 4.00
CA ASP A 192 5.34 4.48 3.36
C ASP A 192 6.48 4.12 2.38
N GLN A 193 7.07 5.11 1.70
CA GLN A 193 8.24 4.95 0.84
C GLN A 193 9.52 4.67 1.63
N GLU A 194 9.76 5.41 2.72
CA GLU A 194 10.91 5.19 3.62
C GLU A 194 10.82 3.81 4.28
N MET A 195 9.62 3.38 4.67
CA MET A 195 9.37 2.03 5.16
C MET A 195 9.72 0.98 4.10
N LEU A 196 9.34 1.18 2.83
CA LEU A 196 9.61 0.22 1.77
C LEU A 196 11.10 0.05 1.52
N ILE A 197 11.84 1.16 1.48
CA ILE A 197 13.30 1.15 1.33
C ILE A 197 13.94 0.37 2.50
N ALA A 198 13.57 0.69 3.73
CA ALA A 198 14.10 0.03 4.92
C ALA A 198 13.75 -1.47 4.95
N TYR A 199 12.51 -1.81 4.58
CA TYR A 199 12.04 -3.20 4.56
C TYR A 199 12.76 -4.04 3.51
N ILE A 200 12.98 -3.49 2.30
CA ILE A 200 13.77 -4.17 1.26
C ILE A 200 15.20 -4.41 1.77
N GLN A 201 15.83 -3.41 2.37
CA GLN A 201 17.20 -3.53 2.90
C GLN A 201 17.31 -4.55 4.04
N GLU A 202 16.30 -4.65 4.90
CA GLU A 202 16.28 -5.55 6.06
C GLU A 202 15.97 -7.01 5.67
N PHE A 203 15.06 -7.23 4.73
CA PHE A 203 14.50 -8.55 4.42
C PHE A 203 14.91 -9.11 3.05
N SER A 204 15.85 -8.47 2.35
CA SER A 204 16.37 -8.98 1.08
C SER A 204 17.02 -10.37 1.22
N PRO A 205 16.76 -11.33 0.32
CA PRO A 205 15.84 -11.24 -0.83
C PRO A 205 14.37 -11.46 -0.44
N LEU A 206 13.47 -10.71 -1.09
CA LEU A 206 12.02 -10.77 -0.88
C LEU A 206 11.34 -11.92 -1.64
N PHE A 207 10.34 -12.56 -1.03
CA PHE A 207 9.51 -13.61 -1.65
C PHE A 207 8.01 -13.51 -1.29
N PRO A 208 7.36 -12.35 -1.46
CA PRO A 208 5.94 -12.23 -1.15
C PRO A 208 5.11 -13.09 -2.09
N MET A 209 4.04 -13.69 -1.55
CA MET A 209 3.14 -14.60 -2.28
C MET A 209 1.71 -14.10 -2.18
N VAL A 210 0.87 -14.53 -3.12
CA VAL A 210 -0.60 -14.44 -2.97
C VAL A 210 -1.05 -15.61 -2.08
N GLU A 211 -1.81 -15.32 -1.03
CA GLU A 211 -2.11 -16.25 0.06
C GLU A 211 -3.62 -16.48 0.24
N GLY A 212 -4.45 -15.86 -0.60
CA GLY A 212 -5.91 -15.95 -0.49
C GLY A 212 -6.44 -15.09 0.65
N ARG A 213 -5.85 -13.92 0.87
CA ARG A 213 -6.33 -12.86 1.77
C ARG A 213 -7.60 -12.21 1.22
N ILE A 214 -7.75 -12.15 -0.10
CA ILE A 214 -8.94 -11.59 -0.76
C ILE A 214 -9.52 -12.62 -1.72
N VAL A 215 -10.75 -13.09 -1.44
CA VAL A 215 -11.36 -14.19 -2.18
C VAL A 215 -12.72 -13.77 -2.75
N VAL A 216 -12.88 -13.90 -4.07
CA VAL A 216 -14.19 -13.84 -4.72
C VAL A 216 -14.89 -15.17 -4.48
N TRP A 217 -16.08 -15.13 -3.90
CA TRP A 217 -16.91 -16.30 -3.60
C TRP A 217 -17.94 -16.57 -4.70
#